data_AF-A0A6N7L8A6-F1
#
_entry.id   AF-A0A6N7L8A6-F1
#
_cell.length_a   1.000
_cell.length_b   1.000
_cell.length_c   1.000
_cell.angle_alpha   90.00
_cell.angle_beta   90.00
_cell.angle_gamma   90.00
#
_symmetry.space_group_name_H-M   'P 1'
#
loop_
_entity.id
_entity.type
_entity.pdbx_description
1 polymer ?
#
loop_
_entity_poly.entity_id
_entity_poly.type
_entity_poly.pdbx_seq_one_letter_code
_entity_poly.pdbx_strand_id
1 'polypeptide(L)'
;MKMAYRSSPVRGRGCERDQDRHPAAPSISSTVFVGGGTLAIRCAQLAMAMGHVIGAALCDDAIFAEWAARANIPCRESVEELCSFLEAEPVDWIFSIANPFILPPDVFGRARRGAFNYHDGPLPRYAGTQAASWALLAQETEYAITWHRIDDGVNTGDVVVQRQVLITPNDTAWSLNLKCHEAAIEGFRDLLTGLEKGKLTAYPQVLVDRSYFPSRRRPDAAGCLRWDRSAQDLSAMTRALNFGPYHPNPMCLPKVLIGDEVVTVRRLEVLARPSDVPAGRLLEVHSSHWRVATGTENVDVCFGEPDGEVLDARALARRSNLDEGDRLPILSDEQARSITVTHELLAPSEDFWRQRLKQLRTLQLPFPSSPVAQAPLGWQSSSWFIASALARLSPLDRTEYLVTAWLIYLARITGETEFQLGWTPAPQASRAGLPAVEALIASVVPMENTIDPAQDFAAVRRAVAAEWHRLKEHDSFARDLIARCPTLRPVKALRSRRPWPIGITITANSYSAAGDLPSSQSAGAPQCGEVLTFEVCAVDGSFRWHFDANRLAAKQIDRMTQHLQNLLSGVIADAAQPVGRIDILPAD
;
A
#
# COMPACT_ATOMS: atom_id res chain seq x y z
N MET A 1 -0.26 81.00 64.92
CA MET A 1 1.19 80.78 64.72
C MET A 1 1.38 80.05 63.39
N LYS A 2 2.56 80.18 62.76
CA LYS A 2 3.08 79.44 61.57
C LYS A 2 2.73 77.92 61.62
N MET A 3 2.59 77.10 60.56
CA MET A 3 2.75 77.16 59.07
C MET A 3 2.17 75.80 58.51
N ALA A 4 1.90 75.50 57.22
CA ALA A 4 1.83 76.23 55.94
C ALA A 4 1.16 75.38 54.80
N TYR A 5 0.55 76.05 53.80
CA TYR A 5 0.63 75.91 52.32
C TYR A 5 1.10 74.61 51.59
N ARG A 6 0.73 74.31 50.32
CA ARG A 6 0.18 75.10 49.17
C ARG A 6 -0.61 74.18 48.17
N SER A 7 -1.79 74.57 47.65
CA SER A 7 -2.10 75.10 46.28
C SER A 7 -1.91 74.14 45.07
N SER A 8 -2.67 74.17 43.96
CA SER A 8 -3.75 75.07 43.48
C SER A 8 -4.60 74.40 42.35
N PRO A 9 -5.69 75.03 41.84
CA PRO A 9 -6.74 74.31 41.06
C PRO A 9 -6.84 74.60 39.55
N VAL A 10 -7.60 73.71 38.90
CA VAL A 10 -8.41 73.76 37.66
C VAL A 10 -8.53 75.09 36.87
N ARG A 11 -8.33 74.98 35.54
CA ARG A 11 -9.13 75.65 34.48
C ARG A 11 -9.36 74.66 33.32
N GLY A 12 -10.27 74.95 32.39
CA GLY A 12 -10.55 74.05 31.27
C GLY A 12 -11.26 74.68 30.06
N ARG A 13 -11.53 73.82 29.06
CA ARG A 13 -12.12 74.06 27.72
C ARG A 13 -11.27 74.85 26.72
N GLY A 14 -10.81 74.12 25.71
CA GLY A 14 -10.50 74.55 24.34
C GLY A 14 -10.80 73.37 23.41
N CYS A 15 -11.23 73.60 22.17
CA CYS A 15 -11.55 72.52 21.23
C CYS A 15 -10.31 72.07 20.47
N GLU A 16 -10.14 70.77 20.24
CA GLU A 16 -9.49 70.32 18.99
C GLU A 16 -9.93 68.93 18.51
N ARG A 17 -10.61 68.95 17.34
CA ARG A 17 -10.66 67.97 16.23
C ARG A 17 -10.83 66.47 16.51
N ASP A 18 -11.87 65.90 15.87
CA ASP A 18 -11.79 64.56 15.30
C ASP A 18 -10.53 64.41 14.43
N GLN A 19 -9.83 63.28 14.56
CA GLN A 19 -8.87 62.81 13.58
C GLN A 19 -9.11 61.32 13.29
N ASP A 20 -9.74 61.08 12.15
CA ASP A 20 -9.54 59.94 11.26
C ASP A 20 -9.20 58.58 11.90
N ARG A 21 -10.24 57.88 12.34
CA ARG A 21 -10.24 56.41 12.30
C ARG A 21 -10.26 55.95 10.85
N HIS A 22 -9.13 56.04 10.17
CA HIS A 22 -8.90 55.24 8.97
C HIS A 22 -9.15 53.76 9.33
N PRO A 23 -9.88 52.99 8.50
CA PRO A 23 -9.86 51.54 8.62
C PRO A 23 -8.41 51.10 8.43
N ALA A 24 -7.89 50.29 9.35
CA ALA A 24 -6.55 49.73 9.20
C ALA A 24 -6.47 48.98 7.87
N ALA A 25 -5.42 49.25 7.09
CA ALA A 25 -5.18 48.51 5.85
C ALA A 25 -5.15 46.99 6.17
N PRO A 26 -5.80 46.14 5.35
CA PRO A 26 -5.90 44.71 5.64
C PRO A 26 -4.49 44.14 5.81
N SER A 27 -4.22 43.54 6.97
CA SER A 27 -2.91 42.99 7.29
C SER A 27 -2.67 41.74 6.46
N ILE A 28 -1.96 41.93 5.35
CA ILE A 28 -1.52 40.87 4.43
C ILE A 28 -0.81 39.80 5.26
N SER A 29 -1.52 38.71 5.53
CA SER A 29 -1.07 37.66 6.43
C SER A 29 -0.26 36.65 5.62
N SER A 30 0.93 36.33 6.13
CA SER A 30 1.87 35.40 5.50
C SER A 30 1.52 33.96 5.84
N THR A 31 1.49 33.07 4.86
CA THR A 31 0.97 31.71 5.03
C THR A 31 1.82 30.65 4.35
N VAL A 32 1.78 29.43 4.89
CA VAL A 32 2.31 28.20 4.28
C VAL A 32 1.18 27.18 4.15
N PHE A 33 1.17 26.44 3.04
CA PHE A 33 0.26 25.32 2.82
C PHE A 33 1.02 24.01 2.74
N VAL A 34 0.49 22.95 3.34
CA VAL A 34 1.10 21.61 3.34
C VAL A 34 0.06 20.55 3.00
N GLY A 35 0.41 19.59 2.14
CA GLY A 35 -0.43 18.45 1.78
C GLY A 35 -0.68 18.38 0.28
N GLY A 36 -1.89 18.01 -0.16
CA GLY A 36 -2.11 17.69 -1.58
C GLY A 36 -3.56 17.78 -2.08
N GLY A 37 -3.71 17.38 -3.34
CA GLY A 37 -4.97 17.24 -4.03
C GLY A 37 -5.71 18.54 -4.34
N THR A 38 -6.92 18.38 -4.86
CA THR A 38 -7.80 19.50 -5.22
C THR A 38 -8.29 20.27 -4.00
N LEU A 39 -8.35 19.67 -2.81
CA LEU A 39 -8.75 20.37 -1.59
C LEU A 39 -7.71 21.43 -1.18
N ALA A 40 -6.41 21.08 -1.13
CA ALA A 40 -5.36 22.04 -0.84
C ALA A 40 -5.36 23.21 -1.84
N ILE A 41 -5.51 22.92 -3.14
CA ILE A 41 -5.65 23.94 -4.20
C ILE A 41 -6.83 24.87 -3.91
N ARG A 42 -8.03 24.34 -3.62
CA ARG A 42 -9.24 25.17 -3.42
C ARG A 42 -9.15 26.03 -2.14
N CYS A 43 -8.49 25.54 -1.10
CA CYS A 43 -8.21 26.32 0.11
C CYS A 43 -7.13 27.39 -0.14
N ALA A 44 -6.05 27.06 -0.85
CA ALA A 44 -5.00 28.02 -1.22
C ALA A 44 -5.53 29.16 -2.10
N GLN A 45 -6.30 28.82 -3.14
CA GLN A 45 -7.03 29.79 -3.97
C GLN A 45 -7.95 30.71 -3.14
N LEU A 46 -8.61 30.16 -2.11
CA LEU A 46 -9.48 30.94 -1.23
C LEU A 46 -8.69 31.89 -0.32
N ALA A 47 -7.57 31.44 0.27
CA ALA A 47 -6.69 32.32 1.04
C ALA A 47 -6.16 33.49 0.20
N MET A 48 -5.74 33.22 -1.04
CA MET A 48 -5.33 34.27 -2.00
C MET A 48 -6.49 35.22 -2.34
N ALA A 49 -7.71 34.71 -2.53
CA ALA A 49 -8.91 35.53 -2.78
C ALA A 49 -9.36 36.37 -1.57
N MET A 50 -8.95 35.98 -0.35
CA MET A 50 -9.10 36.78 0.89
C MET A 50 -7.89 37.70 1.15
N GLY A 51 -6.92 37.79 0.23
CA GLY A 51 -5.78 38.70 0.31
C GLY A 51 -4.62 38.21 1.19
N HIS A 52 -4.56 36.91 1.51
CA HIS A 52 -3.42 36.31 2.18
C HIS A 52 -2.32 35.96 1.16
N VAL A 53 -1.05 36.04 1.57
CA VAL A 53 0.09 35.67 0.72
C VAL A 53 0.59 34.29 1.12
N ILE A 54 0.80 33.42 0.14
CA ILE A 54 1.39 32.09 0.34
C ILE A 54 2.89 32.19 0.05
N GLY A 55 3.72 32.12 1.09
CA GLY A 55 5.18 32.27 0.99
C GLY A 55 5.88 31.00 0.52
N ALA A 56 5.35 29.82 0.88
CA ALA A 56 5.78 28.53 0.36
C ALA A 56 4.67 27.47 0.46
N ALA A 57 4.83 26.37 -0.27
CA ALA A 57 4.05 25.16 -0.14
C ALA A 57 4.95 23.91 0.00
N LEU A 58 4.51 22.91 0.76
CA LEU A 58 5.08 21.56 0.76
C LEU A 58 4.02 20.60 0.19
N CYS A 59 4.32 20.05 -0.99
CA CYS A 59 3.33 19.38 -1.83
C CYS A 59 3.53 17.85 -1.78
N ASP A 60 2.47 17.12 -1.42
CA ASP A 60 2.43 15.64 -1.45
C ASP A 60 2.32 15.08 -2.88
N ASP A 61 1.60 15.79 -3.76
CA ASP A 61 1.35 15.33 -5.13
C ASP A 61 1.71 16.36 -6.21
N ALA A 62 1.87 15.85 -7.43
CA ALA A 62 2.16 16.64 -8.63
C ALA A 62 1.02 17.59 -9.01
N ILE A 63 -0.24 17.30 -8.62
CA ILE A 63 -1.40 18.14 -8.96
C ILE A 63 -1.32 19.48 -8.20
N PHE A 64 -0.98 19.42 -6.92
CA PHE A 64 -0.75 20.61 -6.09
C PHE A 64 0.57 21.29 -6.43
N ALA A 65 1.66 20.54 -6.67
CA ALA A 65 2.95 21.12 -7.07
C ALA A 65 2.88 21.86 -8.42
N GLU A 66 2.25 21.27 -9.44
CA GLU A 66 2.03 21.95 -10.73
C GLU A 66 1.14 23.18 -10.59
N TRP A 67 0.11 23.14 -9.73
CA TRP A 67 -0.72 24.31 -9.47
C TRP A 67 0.07 25.42 -8.76
N ALA A 68 0.83 25.09 -7.72
CA ALA A 68 1.67 26.02 -6.97
C ALA A 68 2.71 26.70 -7.88
N ALA A 69 3.38 25.93 -8.75
CA ALA A 69 4.32 26.45 -9.73
C ALA A 69 3.65 27.46 -10.70
N ARG A 70 2.45 27.13 -11.23
CA ARG A 70 1.68 28.06 -12.09
C ARG A 70 1.20 29.31 -11.34
N ALA A 71 1.01 29.22 -10.02
CA ALA A 71 0.69 30.33 -9.14
C ALA A 71 1.93 31.15 -8.69
N ASN A 72 3.14 30.74 -9.07
CA ASN A 72 4.44 31.27 -8.61
C ASN A 72 4.66 31.13 -7.09
N ILE A 73 4.08 30.10 -6.48
CA ILE A 73 4.28 29.75 -5.07
C ILE A 73 5.53 28.84 -4.96
N PRO A 74 6.57 29.22 -4.19
CA PRO A 74 7.75 28.38 -4.00
C PRO A 74 7.38 27.05 -3.34
N CYS A 75 7.70 25.94 -3.99
CA CYS A 75 7.61 24.62 -3.38
C CYS A 75 8.84 24.33 -2.49
N ARG A 76 8.67 23.41 -1.54
CA ARG A 76 9.74 22.76 -0.77
C ARG A 76 9.64 21.26 -1.06
N GLU A 77 10.78 20.59 -1.19
CA GLU A 77 10.86 19.17 -1.51
C GLU A 77 10.74 18.29 -0.26
N SER A 78 10.99 18.84 0.93
CA SER A 78 10.88 18.10 2.20
C SER A 78 10.44 18.95 3.40
N VAL A 79 10.19 18.27 4.53
CA VAL A 79 9.85 18.90 5.82
C VAL A 79 11.05 19.67 6.38
N GLU A 80 12.27 19.19 6.16
CA GLU A 80 13.52 19.82 6.55
C GLU A 80 13.74 21.15 5.79
N GLU A 81 13.52 21.16 4.47
CA GLU A 81 13.56 22.40 3.68
C GLU A 81 12.50 23.42 4.13
N LEU A 82 11.30 22.92 4.44
CA LEU A 82 10.24 23.77 4.98
C LEU A 82 10.62 24.34 6.35
N CYS A 83 11.30 23.56 7.20
CA CYS A 83 11.83 24.02 8.47
C CYS A 83 12.84 25.15 8.26
N SER A 84 13.89 24.93 7.45
CA SER A 84 14.92 25.96 7.19
C SER A 84 14.34 27.23 6.56
N PHE A 85 13.31 27.13 5.73
CA PHE A 85 12.57 28.29 5.24
C PHE A 85 11.86 29.05 6.37
N LEU A 86 11.13 28.35 7.25
CA LEU A 86 10.39 28.94 8.37
C LEU A 86 11.30 29.49 9.49
N GLU A 87 12.57 29.09 9.54
CA GLU A 87 13.58 29.68 10.41
C GLU A 87 14.06 31.04 9.91
N ALA A 88 14.20 31.20 8.59
CA ALA A 88 14.55 32.48 7.96
C ALA A 88 13.35 33.44 7.87
N GLU A 89 12.17 32.91 7.51
CA GLU A 89 10.94 33.66 7.27
C GLU A 89 9.75 33.08 8.06
N PRO A 90 9.63 33.36 9.37
CA PRO A 90 8.50 32.89 10.17
C PRO A 90 7.17 33.47 9.66
N VAL A 91 6.22 32.63 9.27
CA VAL A 91 4.90 33.04 8.73
C VAL A 91 3.86 33.31 9.82
N ASP A 92 2.69 33.86 9.46
CA ASP A 92 1.57 34.02 10.38
C ASP A 92 0.84 32.68 10.62
N TRP A 93 0.53 31.93 9.55
CA TRP A 93 -0.20 30.66 9.63
C TRP A 93 0.40 29.54 8.79
N ILE A 94 0.26 28.31 9.28
CA ILE A 94 0.46 27.08 8.50
C ILE A 94 -0.88 26.36 8.38
N PHE A 95 -1.23 25.93 7.17
CA PHE A 95 -2.45 25.16 6.88
C PHE A 95 -2.09 23.78 6.31
N SER A 96 -2.34 22.73 7.10
CA SER A 96 -2.16 21.33 6.72
C SER A 96 -3.49 20.76 6.19
N ILE A 97 -3.49 20.31 4.93
CA ILE A 97 -4.72 20.01 4.17
C ILE A 97 -4.50 18.77 3.31
N ALA A 98 -5.16 17.66 3.65
CA ALA A 98 -4.93 16.35 3.02
C ALA A 98 -3.42 16.00 2.99
N ASN A 99 -2.80 16.07 4.17
CA ASN A 99 -1.35 16.00 4.37
C ASN A 99 -0.94 14.66 5.03
N PRO A 100 -0.03 13.88 4.41
CA PRO A 100 0.52 12.68 5.04
C PRO A 100 1.81 12.93 5.87
N PHE A 101 2.43 14.12 5.76
CA PHE A 101 3.65 14.47 6.48
C PHE A 101 3.35 14.83 7.94
N ILE A 102 4.05 14.18 8.89
CA ILE A 102 4.07 14.62 10.28
C ILE A 102 4.93 15.89 10.37
N LEU A 103 4.32 17.00 10.81
CA LEU A 103 5.03 18.25 11.03
C LEU A 103 5.65 18.27 12.43
N PRO A 104 6.97 18.43 12.59
CA PRO A 104 7.61 18.51 13.89
C PRO A 104 7.32 19.86 14.58
N PRO A 105 7.50 19.95 15.91
CA PRO A 105 7.31 21.20 16.67
C PRO A 105 8.12 22.38 16.12
N ASP A 106 9.34 22.14 15.64
CA ASP A 106 10.21 23.18 15.08
C ASP A 106 9.72 23.75 13.73
N VAL A 107 8.75 23.09 13.08
CA VAL A 107 8.01 23.59 11.91
C VAL A 107 6.72 24.29 12.34
N PHE A 108 5.81 23.61 13.05
CA PHE A 108 4.50 24.20 13.35
C PHE A 108 4.57 25.33 14.38
N GLY A 109 5.55 25.32 15.28
CA GLY A 109 5.82 26.39 16.25
C GLY A 109 6.33 27.71 15.65
N ARG A 110 6.72 27.72 14.36
CA ARG A 110 7.16 28.96 13.66
C ARG A 110 6.01 29.82 13.17
N ALA A 111 4.78 29.28 13.13
CA ALA A 111 3.59 30.04 12.74
C ALA A 111 3.19 31.03 13.85
N ARG A 112 3.49 32.31 13.66
CA ARG A 112 3.32 33.41 14.64
C ARG A 112 1.90 33.52 15.23
N ARG A 113 0.89 33.03 14.51
CA ARG A 113 -0.54 33.06 14.88
C ARG A 113 -1.19 31.66 14.85
N GLY A 114 -0.38 30.60 14.82
CA GLY A 114 -0.78 29.20 14.95
C GLY A 114 -0.85 28.41 13.64
N ALA A 115 -0.72 27.09 13.77
CA ALA A 115 -0.86 26.13 12.68
C ALA A 115 -2.17 25.33 12.83
N PHE A 116 -2.82 25.01 11.71
CA PHE A 116 -4.13 24.37 11.69
C PHE A 116 -4.16 23.21 10.68
N ASN A 117 -4.86 22.13 11.02
CA ASN A 117 -5.00 20.95 10.17
C ASN A 117 -6.47 20.63 9.88
N TYR A 118 -6.74 20.21 8.64
CA TYR A 118 -7.99 19.58 8.22
C TYR A 118 -7.99 18.08 8.55
N HIS A 119 -9.03 17.60 9.22
CA HIS A 119 -9.32 16.20 9.45
C HIS A 119 -10.67 15.80 8.85
N ASP A 120 -10.73 14.66 8.16
CA ASP A 120 -11.93 14.15 7.47
C ASP A 120 -12.95 13.51 8.42
N GLY A 121 -12.95 13.85 9.71
CA GLY A 121 -13.83 13.24 10.71
C GLY A 121 -14.16 14.11 11.94
N PRO A 122 -15.14 13.70 12.76
CA PRO A 122 -15.65 14.42 13.93
C PRO A 122 -14.77 14.21 15.17
N LEU A 123 -13.64 14.92 15.25
CA LEU A 123 -12.72 14.81 16.39
C LEU A 123 -13.43 15.14 17.72
N PRO A 124 -13.17 14.38 18.81
CA PRO A 124 -12.08 13.41 18.98
C PRO A 124 -12.30 12.02 18.35
N ARG A 125 -13.47 11.72 17.78
CA ARG A 125 -13.74 10.43 17.14
C ARG A 125 -13.06 10.34 15.76
N TYR A 126 -12.66 9.14 15.37
CA TYR A 126 -12.06 8.78 14.08
C TYR A 126 -10.77 9.55 13.74
N ALA A 127 -9.94 9.86 14.74
CA ALA A 127 -8.59 10.38 14.54
C ALA A 127 -7.69 9.38 13.77
N GLY A 128 -6.62 9.88 13.13
CA GLY A 128 -5.72 9.07 12.32
C GLY A 128 -6.13 9.07 10.85
N THR A 129 -6.36 7.89 10.26
CA THR A 129 -6.48 7.72 8.80
C THR A 129 -7.75 6.99 8.36
N GLN A 130 -8.27 7.38 7.19
CA GLN A 130 -9.45 6.80 6.56
C GLN A 130 -10.72 6.94 7.41
N ALA A 131 -10.89 8.09 8.07
CA ALA A 131 -11.95 8.33 9.05
C ALA A 131 -13.34 8.04 8.47
N ALA A 132 -13.60 8.51 7.24
CA ALA A 132 -14.84 8.23 6.51
C ALA A 132 -15.14 6.72 6.35
N SER A 133 -14.11 5.89 6.11
CA SER A 133 -14.26 4.44 5.96
C SER A 133 -14.62 3.77 7.29
N TRP A 134 -13.99 4.21 8.38
CA TRP A 134 -14.28 3.69 9.73
C TRP A 134 -15.67 4.11 10.24
N ALA A 135 -16.15 5.30 9.87
CA ALA A 135 -17.52 5.74 10.15
C ALA A 135 -18.56 4.93 9.38
N LEU A 136 -18.30 4.62 8.10
CA LEU A 136 -19.17 3.76 7.30
C LEU A 136 -19.20 2.32 7.82
N LEU A 137 -18.07 1.79 8.31
CA LEU A 137 -18.00 0.48 9.00
C LEU A 137 -18.74 0.47 10.34
N ALA A 138 -18.73 1.58 11.08
CA ALA A 138 -19.51 1.77 12.30
C ALA A 138 -21.00 2.06 12.04
N GLN A 139 -21.41 2.16 10.76
CA GLN A 139 -22.77 2.47 10.31
C GLN A 139 -23.30 3.83 10.80
N GLU A 140 -22.42 4.82 10.99
CA GLU A 140 -22.80 6.17 11.39
C GLU A 140 -23.73 6.84 10.36
N THR A 141 -24.71 7.60 10.84
CA THR A 141 -25.60 8.46 10.02
C THR A 141 -25.22 9.93 10.11
N GLU A 142 -24.75 10.36 11.28
CA GLU A 142 -24.25 11.71 11.55
C GLU A 142 -22.72 11.73 11.54
N TYR A 143 -22.14 12.74 10.89
CA TYR A 143 -20.70 12.87 10.73
C TYR A 143 -20.29 14.35 10.70
N ALA A 144 -19.00 14.64 10.69
CA ALA A 144 -18.48 15.99 10.49
C ALA A 144 -17.05 15.98 9.94
N ILE A 145 -16.63 17.10 9.35
CA ILE A 145 -15.20 17.42 9.19
C ILE A 145 -14.76 18.35 10.32
N THR A 146 -13.45 18.34 10.63
CA THR A 146 -12.89 19.18 11.69
C THR A 146 -11.64 19.92 11.21
N TRP A 147 -11.61 21.24 11.40
CA TRP A 147 -10.39 22.03 11.44
C TRP A 147 -9.95 22.18 12.89
N HIS A 148 -8.74 21.73 13.21
CA HIS A 148 -8.17 21.76 14.56
C HIS A 148 -6.77 22.42 14.56
N ARG A 149 -6.29 22.82 15.73
CA ARG A 149 -4.89 23.25 15.92
C ARG A 149 -3.93 22.06 15.79
N ILE A 150 -2.73 22.32 15.29
CA ILE A 150 -1.63 21.34 15.32
C ILE A 150 -0.92 21.43 16.67
N ASP A 151 -0.71 20.26 17.26
CA ASP A 151 0.00 19.99 18.51
C ASP A 151 1.01 18.85 18.29
N ASP A 152 1.59 18.28 19.36
CA ASP A 152 2.57 17.19 19.30
C ASP A 152 1.96 15.81 18.99
N GLY A 153 0.63 15.67 19.06
CA GLY A 153 -0.09 14.42 18.79
C GLY A 153 -0.88 14.40 17.47
N VAL A 154 -1.22 13.19 17.02
CA VAL A 154 -1.99 12.99 15.78
C VAL A 154 -3.48 13.30 16.04
N ASN A 155 -3.92 14.45 15.52
CA ASN A 155 -5.28 15.00 15.65
C ASN A 155 -5.75 15.24 17.10
N THR A 156 -4.90 15.68 18.02
CA THR A 156 -5.27 15.88 19.44
C THR A 156 -5.54 17.33 19.83
N GLY A 157 -5.00 18.31 19.11
CA GLY A 157 -5.11 19.73 19.42
C GLY A 157 -6.53 20.30 19.30
N ASP A 158 -6.74 21.49 19.89
CA ASP A 158 -8.06 22.12 20.04
C ASP A 158 -8.86 22.13 18.73
N VAL A 159 -10.16 21.80 18.82
CA VAL A 159 -11.13 21.96 17.72
C VAL A 159 -11.43 23.44 17.53
N VAL A 160 -11.47 23.89 16.28
CA VAL A 160 -11.57 25.31 15.92
C VAL A 160 -12.78 25.58 15.03
N VAL A 161 -13.01 24.73 14.03
CA VAL A 161 -14.24 24.69 13.24
C VAL A 161 -14.63 23.24 13.04
N GLN A 162 -15.89 22.88 13.26
CA GLN A 162 -16.43 21.57 12.93
C GLN A 162 -17.71 21.77 12.13
N ARG A 163 -17.87 21.08 10.98
CA ARG A 163 -19.04 21.20 10.11
C ARG A 163 -19.64 19.83 9.85
N GLN A 164 -20.92 19.68 10.15
CA GLN A 164 -21.65 18.42 10.00
C GLN A 164 -21.75 17.97 8.54
N VAL A 165 -21.73 16.66 8.33
CA VAL A 165 -21.89 15.96 7.06
C VAL A 165 -22.87 14.81 7.30
N LEU A 166 -23.89 14.67 6.44
CA LEU A 166 -24.87 13.58 6.56
C LEU A 166 -24.48 12.38 5.71
N ILE A 167 -24.39 11.22 6.35
CA ILE A 167 -24.16 9.92 5.70
C ILE A 167 -25.52 9.36 5.29
N THR A 168 -25.67 9.06 4.00
CA THR A 168 -26.86 8.40 3.44
C THR A 168 -26.62 6.89 3.31
N PRO A 169 -27.67 6.04 3.25
CA PRO A 169 -27.50 4.59 3.12
C PRO A 169 -26.65 4.13 1.93
N ASN A 170 -26.61 4.94 0.86
CA ASN A 170 -25.86 4.66 -0.36
C ASN A 170 -24.45 5.28 -0.38
N ASP A 171 -24.04 6.01 0.67
CA ASP A 171 -22.69 6.59 0.69
C ASP A 171 -21.60 5.53 0.77
N THR A 172 -20.52 5.83 0.07
CA THR A 172 -19.27 5.10 -0.04
C THR A 172 -18.14 5.92 0.57
N ALA A 173 -16.98 5.33 0.87
CA ALA A 173 -15.83 6.10 1.36
C ALA A 173 -15.45 7.24 0.40
N TRP A 174 -15.61 7.02 -0.91
CA TRP A 174 -15.47 8.04 -1.95
C TRP A 174 -16.52 9.16 -1.87
N SER A 175 -17.81 8.86 -1.91
CA SER A 175 -18.86 9.90 -1.91
C SER A 175 -18.92 10.67 -0.59
N LEU A 176 -18.61 10.02 0.54
CA LEU A 176 -18.47 10.68 1.83
C LEU A 176 -17.26 11.62 1.84
N ASN A 177 -16.11 11.21 1.27
CA ASN A 177 -14.95 12.11 1.13
C ASN A 177 -15.25 13.34 0.26
N LEU A 178 -16.03 13.20 -0.82
CA LEU A 178 -16.45 14.35 -1.64
C LEU A 178 -17.30 15.35 -0.83
N LYS A 179 -18.28 14.88 -0.06
CA LYS A 179 -19.05 15.74 0.87
C LYS A 179 -18.16 16.39 1.92
N CYS A 180 -17.19 15.65 2.44
CA CYS A 180 -16.21 16.16 3.39
C CYS A 180 -15.35 17.27 2.76
N HIS A 181 -14.91 17.14 1.50
CA HIS A 181 -14.20 18.19 0.78
C HIS A 181 -15.04 19.45 0.57
N GLU A 182 -16.33 19.32 0.27
CA GLU A 182 -17.24 20.48 0.15
C GLU A 182 -17.37 21.21 1.50
N ALA A 183 -17.68 20.46 2.57
CA ALA A 183 -17.73 21.00 3.93
C ALA A 183 -16.38 21.56 4.42
N ALA A 184 -15.25 21.02 3.95
CA ALA A 184 -13.91 21.48 4.29
C ALA A 184 -13.62 22.88 3.75
N ILE A 185 -13.99 23.15 2.49
CA ILE A 185 -13.82 24.47 1.86
C ILE A 185 -14.67 25.53 2.57
N GLU A 186 -15.86 25.18 3.03
CA GLU A 186 -16.69 26.06 3.87
C GLU A 186 -16.09 26.25 5.27
N GLY A 187 -15.61 25.18 5.92
CA GLY A 187 -14.96 25.27 7.21
C GLY A 187 -13.66 26.09 7.17
N PHE A 188 -12.95 26.06 6.04
CA PHE A 188 -11.78 26.91 5.81
C PHE A 188 -12.14 28.39 5.71
N ARG A 189 -13.29 28.72 5.10
CA ARG A 189 -13.83 30.09 5.08
C ARG A 189 -14.12 30.58 6.49
N ASP A 190 -14.77 29.75 7.30
CA ASP A 190 -15.11 30.08 8.69
C ASP A 190 -13.84 30.27 9.53
N LEU A 191 -12.83 29.41 9.33
CA LEU A 191 -11.51 29.48 9.96
C LEU A 191 -10.79 30.80 9.62
N LEU A 192 -10.59 31.11 8.34
CA LEU A 192 -9.95 32.36 7.90
C LEU A 192 -10.73 33.59 8.41
N THR A 193 -12.05 33.57 8.30
CA THR A 193 -12.92 34.67 8.76
C THR A 193 -12.82 34.90 10.27
N GLY A 194 -12.68 33.84 11.07
CA GLY A 194 -12.47 33.93 12.52
C GLY A 194 -11.06 34.42 12.88
N LEU A 195 -10.05 33.97 12.12
CA LEU A 195 -8.64 34.34 12.24
C LEU A 195 -8.39 35.82 11.94
N GLU A 196 -8.95 36.35 10.84
CA GLU A 196 -8.91 37.78 10.47
C GLU A 196 -9.52 38.65 11.56
N LYS A 197 -10.70 38.26 12.07
CA LYS A 197 -11.48 39.04 13.03
C LYS A 197 -10.96 38.95 14.47
N GLY A 198 -9.99 38.07 14.74
CA GLY A 198 -9.51 37.79 16.10
C GLY A 198 -10.59 37.21 17.02
N LYS A 199 -11.59 36.51 16.45
CA LYS A 199 -12.77 35.98 17.16
C LYS A 199 -12.86 34.46 17.17
N LEU A 200 -11.76 33.80 16.78
CA LEU A 200 -11.67 32.36 16.68
C LEU A 200 -11.59 31.74 18.08
N THR A 201 -12.63 31.02 18.48
CA THR A 201 -12.61 30.22 19.72
C THR A 201 -12.06 28.82 19.41
N ALA A 202 -11.18 28.35 20.28
CA ALA A 202 -10.61 27.01 20.25
C ALA A 202 -11.15 26.21 21.44
N TYR A 203 -11.53 24.96 21.19
CA TYR A 203 -12.18 24.06 22.15
C TYR A 203 -11.32 22.81 22.37
N PRO A 204 -10.74 22.60 23.57
CA PRO A 204 -9.96 21.41 23.87
C PRO A 204 -10.76 20.12 23.67
N GLN A 205 -10.10 19.09 23.12
CA GLN A 205 -10.76 17.81 22.85
C GLN A 205 -11.04 17.01 24.13
N VAL A 206 -12.21 16.38 24.20
CA VAL A 206 -12.57 15.45 25.27
C VAL A 206 -11.96 14.07 24.97
N LEU A 207 -10.65 13.93 25.24
CA LEU A 207 -9.83 12.80 24.77
C LEU A 207 -10.26 11.41 25.30
N VAL A 208 -11.16 11.32 26.29
CA VAL A 208 -11.75 10.04 26.72
C VAL A 208 -12.67 9.43 25.64
N ASP A 209 -13.27 10.26 24.80
CA ASP A 209 -14.13 9.83 23.68
C ASP A 209 -13.34 9.60 22.37
N ARG A 210 -12.00 9.59 22.44
CA ARG A 210 -11.11 9.49 21.27
C ARG A 210 -11.04 8.07 20.72
N SER A 211 -11.42 7.90 19.46
CA SER A 211 -11.11 6.70 18.67
C SER A 211 -10.05 7.02 17.61
N TYR A 212 -9.06 6.14 17.45
CA TYR A 212 -7.88 6.38 16.61
C TYR A 212 -7.57 5.17 15.73
N PHE A 213 -7.35 5.41 14.43
CA PHE A 213 -7.14 4.39 13.41
C PHE A 213 -5.84 4.65 12.64
N PRO A 214 -4.72 3.97 12.97
CA PRO A 214 -3.45 4.14 12.27
C PRO A 214 -3.51 3.58 10.84
N SER A 215 -2.63 4.05 9.95
CA SER A 215 -2.57 3.66 8.53
C SER A 215 -2.45 2.14 8.28
N ARG A 216 -1.79 1.42 9.20
CA ARG A 216 -1.67 -0.04 9.14
C ARG A 216 -2.94 -0.81 9.55
N ARG A 217 -3.98 -0.14 10.08
CA ARG A 217 -5.21 -0.79 10.55
C ARG A 217 -5.96 -1.43 9.38
N ARG A 218 -6.58 -2.59 9.59
CA ARG A 218 -7.40 -3.29 8.58
C ARG A 218 -8.77 -3.69 9.17
N PRO A 219 -9.84 -3.74 8.37
CA PRO A 219 -11.16 -4.18 8.83
C PRO A 219 -11.20 -5.69 9.09
N ASP A 220 -12.28 -6.21 9.70
CA ASP A 220 -12.41 -7.65 10.02
C ASP A 220 -12.20 -8.52 8.77
N ALA A 221 -11.50 -9.64 8.96
CA ALA A 221 -10.97 -10.52 7.91
C ALA A 221 -10.31 -9.80 6.72
N ALA A 222 -9.71 -8.62 6.94
CA ALA A 222 -9.17 -7.74 5.89
C ALA A 222 -10.14 -7.51 4.71
N GLY A 223 -11.44 -7.38 4.98
CA GLY A 223 -12.47 -7.16 3.96
C GLY A 223 -13.03 -8.42 3.31
N CYS A 224 -12.66 -9.62 3.78
CA CYS A 224 -13.35 -10.84 3.38
C CYS A 224 -14.75 -10.88 4.00
N LEU A 225 -15.79 -10.93 3.17
CA LEU A 225 -17.18 -10.95 3.61
C LEU A 225 -17.47 -12.24 4.39
N ARG A 226 -18.15 -12.07 5.50
CA ARG A 226 -18.48 -13.10 6.48
C ARG A 226 -19.99 -13.28 6.54
N TRP A 227 -20.51 -14.32 5.89
CA TRP A 227 -21.96 -14.49 5.70
C TRP A 227 -22.75 -14.66 7.00
N ASP A 228 -22.07 -14.98 8.13
CA ASP A 228 -22.62 -15.00 9.49
C ASP A 228 -22.89 -13.61 10.10
N ARG A 229 -22.47 -12.52 9.45
CA ARG A 229 -22.79 -11.13 9.83
C ARG A 229 -24.15 -10.68 9.28
N SER A 230 -24.63 -9.51 9.72
CA SER A 230 -25.84 -8.91 9.15
C SER A 230 -25.62 -8.45 7.71
N ALA A 231 -26.69 -8.38 6.93
CA ALA A 231 -26.67 -7.82 5.58
C ALA A 231 -26.16 -6.36 5.57
N GLN A 232 -26.47 -5.61 6.62
CA GLN A 232 -26.05 -4.23 6.83
C GLN A 232 -24.54 -4.14 7.09
N ASP A 233 -23.93 -5.06 7.86
CA ASP A 233 -22.47 -5.13 8.04
C ASP A 233 -21.75 -5.41 6.72
N LEU A 234 -22.29 -6.30 5.88
CA LEU A 234 -21.70 -6.64 4.59
C LEU A 234 -21.86 -5.48 3.58
N SER A 235 -22.97 -4.74 3.64
CA SER A 235 -23.16 -3.48 2.92
C SER A 235 -22.18 -2.41 3.39
N ALA A 236 -22.03 -2.21 4.70
CA ALA A 236 -21.10 -1.28 5.32
C ALA A 236 -19.66 -1.56 4.89
N MET A 237 -19.22 -2.82 4.97
CA MET A 237 -17.91 -3.26 4.48
C MET A 237 -17.71 -2.94 2.99
N THR A 238 -18.71 -3.24 2.16
CA THR A 238 -18.62 -3.01 0.70
C THR A 238 -18.58 -1.52 0.35
N ARG A 239 -19.32 -0.67 1.08
CA ARG A 239 -19.37 0.79 0.88
C ARG A 239 -18.13 1.50 1.43
N ALA A 240 -17.65 1.09 2.61
CA ALA A 240 -16.45 1.63 3.24
C ALA A 240 -15.16 1.32 2.47
N LEU A 241 -15.14 0.25 1.68
CA LEU A 241 -13.98 -0.13 0.85
C LEU A 241 -14.10 0.33 -0.62
N ASN A 242 -15.09 1.16 -0.94
CA ASN A 242 -15.26 1.76 -2.27
C ASN A 242 -14.69 3.19 -2.30
N PHE A 243 -13.48 3.30 -2.86
CA PHE A 243 -12.73 4.55 -3.08
C PHE A 243 -12.89 5.08 -4.52
N GLY A 244 -13.89 4.60 -5.26
CA GLY A 244 -14.09 4.93 -6.67
C GLY A 244 -13.04 4.29 -7.61
N PRO A 245 -13.09 4.62 -8.92
CA PRO A 245 -12.24 3.97 -9.91
C PRO A 245 -10.81 4.55 -9.97
N TYR A 246 -10.63 5.84 -9.68
CA TYR A 246 -9.39 6.57 -10.00
C TYR A 246 -8.39 6.70 -8.83
N HIS A 247 -8.81 6.47 -7.59
CA HIS A 247 -7.95 6.57 -6.42
C HIS A 247 -7.45 5.19 -5.96
N PRO A 248 -6.23 5.09 -5.41
CA PRO A 248 -5.80 3.88 -4.72
C PRO A 248 -6.61 3.70 -3.44
N ASN A 249 -7.17 2.51 -3.21
CA ASN A 249 -7.70 2.15 -1.88
C ASN A 249 -6.52 1.68 -1.00
N PRO A 250 -6.24 2.35 0.14
CA PRO A 250 -5.08 2.05 0.99
C PRO A 250 -5.37 1.03 2.10
N MET A 251 -6.58 0.48 2.14
CA MET A 251 -7.01 -0.52 3.13
C MET A 251 -6.99 -1.92 2.53
N CYS A 252 -8.01 -2.25 1.73
CA CYS A 252 -8.23 -3.57 1.11
C CYS A 252 -9.53 -3.51 0.26
N LEU A 253 -9.74 -4.45 -0.65
CA LEU A 253 -11.03 -4.59 -1.37
C LEU A 253 -12.02 -5.46 -0.59
N PRO A 254 -13.34 -5.23 -0.71
CA PRO A 254 -14.34 -6.20 -0.24
C PRO A 254 -14.29 -7.42 -1.16
N LYS A 255 -14.30 -8.62 -0.58
CA LYS A 255 -14.00 -9.87 -1.31
C LYS A 255 -14.63 -11.09 -0.66
N VAL A 256 -14.73 -12.19 -1.40
CA VAL A 256 -15.24 -13.48 -0.91
C VAL A 256 -14.20 -14.58 -1.13
N LEU A 257 -14.20 -15.58 -0.25
CA LEU A 257 -13.46 -16.83 -0.43
C LEU A 257 -14.40 -17.87 -1.06
N ILE A 258 -13.96 -18.52 -2.14
CA ILE A 258 -14.71 -19.54 -2.87
C ILE A 258 -13.74 -20.69 -3.17
N GLY A 259 -13.79 -21.74 -2.35
CA GLY A 259 -12.70 -22.72 -2.29
C GLY A 259 -11.37 -22.02 -1.97
N ASP A 260 -10.34 -22.26 -2.79
CA ASP A 260 -9.04 -21.58 -2.70
C ASP A 260 -8.94 -20.32 -3.59
N GLU A 261 -10.04 -19.92 -4.25
CA GLU A 261 -10.13 -18.68 -5.02
C GLU A 261 -10.61 -17.52 -4.13
N VAL A 262 -10.03 -16.33 -4.33
CA VAL A 262 -10.49 -15.08 -3.71
C VAL A 262 -11.01 -14.18 -4.81
N VAL A 263 -12.29 -13.79 -4.73
CA VAL A 263 -12.99 -13.01 -5.75
C VAL A 263 -13.39 -11.65 -5.18
N THR A 264 -13.16 -10.57 -5.94
CA THR A 264 -13.51 -9.22 -5.52
C THR A 264 -15.03 -9.01 -5.61
N VAL A 265 -15.61 -8.35 -4.61
CA VAL A 265 -16.99 -7.87 -4.64
C VAL A 265 -16.98 -6.44 -5.20
N ARG A 266 -17.74 -6.20 -6.27
CA ARG A 266 -17.88 -4.87 -6.89
C ARG A 266 -19.09 -4.12 -6.34
N ARG A 267 -20.14 -4.83 -5.93
CA ARG A 267 -21.37 -4.27 -5.35
C ARG A 267 -22.07 -5.32 -4.49
N LEU A 268 -22.71 -4.89 -3.41
CA LEU A 268 -23.60 -5.72 -2.60
C LEU A 268 -24.86 -4.90 -2.31
N GLU A 269 -26.03 -5.53 -2.49
CA GLU A 269 -27.34 -4.91 -2.31
C GLU A 269 -28.15 -5.71 -1.28
N VAL A 270 -28.71 -5.02 -0.28
CA VAL A 270 -29.51 -5.64 0.79
C VAL A 270 -30.96 -5.69 0.35
N LEU A 271 -31.57 -6.88 0.42
CA LEU A 271 -32.95 -7.10 0.00
C LEU A 271 -33.91 -6.97 1.18
N ALA A 272 -35.14 -6.55 0.92
CA ALA A 272 -36.20 -6.47 1.95
C ALA A 272 -36.73 -7.84 2.44
N ARG A 273 -36.13 -8.96 2.02
CA ARG A 273 -36.52 -10.32 2.42
C ARG A 273 -35.55 -10.87 3.48
N PRO A 274 -36.01 -11.16 4.72
CA PRO A 274 -35.22 -11.87 5.73
C PRO A 274 -34.67 -13.22 5.23
N SER A 275 -33.52 -13.63 5.77
CA SER A 275 -32.94 -14.95 5.54
C SER A 275 -33.75 -15.99 6.31
N ASP A 276 -34.39 -16.90 5.59
CA ASP A 276 -35.18 -18.02 6.12
C ASP A 276 -34.41 -19.35 6.14
N VAL A 277 -33.12 -19.31 5.75
CA VAL A 277 -32.20 -20.44 5.67
C VAL A 277 -30.86 -20.10 6.34
N PRO A 278 -30.01 -21.09 6.69
CA PRO A 278 -28.71 -20.83 7.31
C PRO A 278 -27.80 -19.92 6.48
N ALA A 279 -27.20 -18.95 7.16
CA ALA A 279 -26.20 -18.02 6.63
C ALA A 279 -25.14 -18.69 5.73
N GLY A 280 -24.81 -18.01 4.63
CA GLY A 280 -23.89 -18.49 3.59
C GLY A 280 -24.53 -19.39 2.53
N ARG A 281 -25.84 -19.68 2.60
CA ARG A 281 -26.51 -20.44 1.54
C ARG A 281 -26.65 -19.61 0.26
N LEU A 282 -26.19 -20.16 -0.85
CA LEU A 282 -26.42 -19.67 -2.20
C LEU A 282 -27.88 -19.97 -2.60
N LEU A 283 -28.66 -18.93 -2.90
CA LEU A 283 -30.10 -19.03 -3.16
C LEU A 283 -30.42 -19.03 -4.66
N GLU A 284 -29.79 -18.13 -5.43
CA GLU A 284 -30.05 -17.95 -6.87
C GLU A 284 -28.75 -17.55 -7.59
N VAL A 285 -28.49 -18.12 -8.77
CA VAL A 285 -27.30 -17.86 -9.60
C VAL A 285 -27.69 -17.15 -10.88
N HIS A 286 -27.71 -15.81 -10.83
CA HIS A 286 -27.89 -14.96 -12.00
C HIS A 286 -26.56 -14.75 -12.74
N SER A 287 -26.59 -14.14 -13.93
CA SER A 287 -25.36 -13.83 -14.68
C SER A 287 -24.59 -12.63 -14.11
N SER A 288 -25.28 -11.67 -13.49
CA SER A 288 -24.69 -10.44 -12.94
C SER A 288 -24.39 -10.49 -11.44
N HIS A 289 -25.00 -11.42 -10.71
CA HIS A 289 -24.91 -11.52 -9.25
C HIS A 289 -25.29 -12.92 -8.75
N TRP A 290 -24.95 -13.21 -7.50
CA TRP A 290 -25.57 -14.28 -6.72
C TRP A 290 -26.50 -13.69 -5.67
N ARG A 291 -27.58 -14.41 -5.34
CA ARG A 291 -28.36 -14.15 -4.13
C ARG A 291 -27.89 -15.05 -2.99
N VAL A 292 -27.57 -14.48 -1.84
CA VAL A 292 -26.98 -15.22 -0.70
C VAL A 292 -27.70 -14.86 0.60
N ALA A 293 -27.99 -15.87 1.42
CA ALA A 293 -28.56 -15.68 2.77
C ALA A 293 -27.47 -15.25 3.77
N THR A 294 -27.79 -14.31 4.66
CA THR A 294 -26.85 -13.78 5.68
C THR A 294 -27.32 -14.10 7.11
N GLY A 295 -26.74 -13.46 8.12
CA GLY A 295 -27.27 -13.47 9.48
C GLY A 295 -28.59 -12.69 9.68
N THR A 296 -28.99 -11.84 8.73
CA THR A 296 -30.24 -11.07 8.80
C THR A 296 -31.06 -11.18 7.50
N GLU A 297 -30.84 -10.34 6.50
CA GLU A 297 -31.56 -10.36 5.21
C GLU A 297 -30.75 -11.01 4.08
N ASN A 298 -31.42 -11.38 3.00
CA ASN A 298 -30.75 -11.86 1.80
C ASN A 298 -30.04 -10.70 1.08
N VAL A 299 -28.91 -10.98 0.42
CA VAL A 299 -28.13 -9.99 -0.32
C VAL A 299 -27.88 -10.44 -1.76
N ASP A 300 -27.91 -9.48 -2.68
CA ASP A 300 -27.47 -9.68 -4.07
C ASP A 300 -26.05 -9.15 -4.23
N VAL A 301 -25.10 -10.06 -4.49
CA VAL A 301 -23.66 -9.78 -4.57
C VAL A 301 -23.15 -9.85 -6.01
N CYS A 302 -22.57 -8.74 -6.48
CA CYS A 302 -22.01 -8.59 -7.82
C CYS A 302 -20.48 -8.65 -7.75
N PHE A 303 -19.85 -9.48 -8.58
CA PHE A 303 -18.41 -9.72 -8.54
C PHE A 303 -17.62 -8.88 -9.55
N GLY A 304 -16.33 -8.71 -9.27
CA GLY A 304 -15.39 -8.00 -10.13
C GLY A 304 -14.13 -8.80 -10.44
N GLU A 305 -13.63 -8.66 -11.66
CA GLU A 305 -12.30 -9.10 -12.09
C GLU A 305 -11.19 -8.26 -11.42
N PRO A 306 -9.92 -8.73 -11.37
CA PRO A 306 -8.80 -7.97 -10.76
C PRO A 306 -8.46 -6.63 -11.41
N ASP A 307 -9.00 -6.29 -12.58
CA ASP A 307 -8.91 -4.96 -13.19
C ASP A 307 -10.12 -4.06 -12.92
N GLY A 308 -11.13 -4.58 -12.22
CA GLY A 308 -12.37 -3.89 -11.88
C GLY A 308 -13.53 -4.18 -12.83
N GLU A 309 -13.35 -4.93 -13.92
CA GLU A 309 -14.44 -5.29 -14.84
C GLU A 309 -15.48 -6.21 -14.20
N VAL A 310 -16.68 -6.29 -14.78
CA VAL A 310 -17.77 -7.13 -14.25
C VAL A 310 -17.50 -8.60 -14.56
N LEU A 311 -17.47 -9.43 -13.52
CA LEU A 311 -17.35 -10.88 -13.65
C LEU A 311 -18.72 -11.53 -13.91
N ASP A 312 -18.81 -12.46 -14.86
CA ASP A 312 -20.01 -13.31 -15.02
C ASP A 312 -20.14 -14.24 -13.81
N ALA A 313 -21.16 -14.00 -12.99
CA ALA A 313 -21.41 -14.72 -11.75
C ALA A 313 -21.86 -16.17 -12.01
N ARG A 314 -22.46 -16.48 -13.16
CA ARG A 314 -22.83 -17.85 -13.55
C ARG A 314 -21.63 -18.61 -14.12
N ALA A 315 -20.69 -17.92 -14.77
CA ALA A 315 -19.39 -18.49 -15.12
C ALA A 315 -18.52 -18.76 -13.87
N LEU A 316 -18.58 -17.89 -12.86
CA LEU A 316 -17.98 -18.12 -11.55
C LEU A 316 -18.53 -19.41 -10.90
N ALA A 317 -19.86 -19.51 -10.75
CA ALA A 317 -20.50 -20.68 -10.10
C ALA A 317 -20.06 -22.01 -10.74
N ARG A 318 -20.07 -22.05 -12.08
CA ARG A 318 -19.62 -23.22 -12.85
C ARG A 318 -18.14 -23.57 -12.63
N ARG A 319 -17.22 -22.60 -12.64
CA ARG A 319 -15.79 -22.89 -12.42
C ARG A 319 -15.48 -23.29 -10.98
N SER A 320 -16.27 -22.81 -10.03
CA SER A 320 -16.14 -23.11 -8.61
C SER A 320 -16.90 -24.37 -8.17
N ASN A 321 -17.63 -25.03 -9.08
CA ASN A 321 -18.51 -26.17 -8.80
C ASN A 321 -19.49 -25.87 -7.65
N LEU A 322 -20.25 -24.78 -7.79
CA LEU A 322 -21.31 -24.37 -6.86
C LEU A 322 -22.66 -24.27 -7.57
N ASP A 323 -23.68 -24.88 -6.98
CA ASP A 323 -25.06 -24.87 -7.46
C ASP A 323 -26.02 -24.19 -6.45
N GLU A 324 -27.25 -23.90 -6.89
CA GLU A 324 -28.29 -23.30 -6.03
C GLU A 324 -28.64 -24.25 -4.88
N GLY A 325 -28.56 -23.74 -3.65
CA GLY A 325 -28.70 -24.51 -2.42
C GLY A 325 -27.37 -24.82 -1.71
N ASP A 326 -26.21 -24.69 -2.35
CA ASP A 326 -24.90 -24.89 -1.70
C ASP A 326 -24.62 -23.86 -0.60
N ARG A 327 -23.61 -24.14 0.24
CA ARG A 327 -23.17 -23.24 1.32
C ARG A 327 -21.75 -22.74 1.07
N LEU A 328 -21.62 -21.43 0.88
CA LEU A 328 -20.34 -20.73 0.80
C LEU A 328 -19.57 -20.85 2.12
N PRO A 329 -18.23 -20.90 2.09
CA PRO A 329 -17.41 -20.99 3.29
C PRO A 329 -17.60 -19.74 4.17
N ILE A 330 -17.57 -19.95 5.48
CA ILE A 330 -17.61 -18.89 6.50
C ILE A 330 -16.32 -18.99 7.30
N LEU A 331 -15.59 -17.88 7.38
CA LEU A 331 -14.35 -17.78 8.15
C LEU A 331 -14.67 -17.85 9.64
N SER A 332 -13.92 -18.67 10.38
CA SER A 332 -13.99 -18.64 11.85
C SER A 332 -13.46 -17.31 12.39
N ASP A 333 -13.85 -16.96 13.62
CA ASP A 333 -13.31 -15.79 14.32
C ASP A 333 -11.78 -15.81 14.44
N GLU A 334 -11.17 -17.00 14.54
CA GLU A 334 -9.72 -17.18 14.56
C GLU A 334 -9.09 -16.92 13.19
N GLN A 335 -9.67 -17.46 12.12
CA GLN A 335 -9.23 -17.19 10.75
C GLN A 335 -9.37 -15.70 10.40
N ALA A 336 -10.49 -15.07 10.76
CA ALA A 336 -10.73 -13.65 10.53
C ALA A 336 -9.70 -12.77 11.26
N ARG A 337 -9.37 -13.08 12.52
CA ARG A 337 -8.33 -12.40 13.30
C ARG A 337 -6.93 -12.62 12.69
N SER A 338 -6.58 -13.86 12.33
CA SER A 338 -5.30 -14.19 11.69
C SER A 338 -5.12 -13.43 10.37
N ILE A 339 -6.10 -13.48 9.47
CA ILE A 339 -6.11 -12.72 8.22
C ILE A 339 -5.92 -11.23 8.48
N THR A 340 -6.66 -10.66 9.43
CA THR A 340 -6.57 -9.23 9.78
C THR A 340 -5.17 -8.87 10.26
N VAL A 341 -4.63 -9.59 11.25
CA VAL A 341 -3.29 -9.34 11.81
C VAL A 341 -2.20 -9.47 10.74
N THR A 342 -2.27 -10.48 9.87
CA THR A 342 -1.31 -10.62 8.76
C THR A 342 -1.37 -9.43 7.81
N HIS A 343 -2.55 -8.92 7.45
CA HIS A 343 -2.64 -7.73 6.60
C HIS A 343 -2.16 -6.46 7.33
N GLU A 344 -2.39 -6.33 8.64
CA GLU A 344 -1.86 -5.18 9.42
C GLU A 344 -0.33 -5.20 9.59
N LEU A 345 0.29 -6.38 9.54
CA LEU A 345 1.74 -6.54 9.58
C LEU A 345 2.40 -6.23 8.22
N LEU A 346 1.74 -6.57 7.10
CA LEU A 346 2.25 -6.30 5.75
C LEU A 346 1.94 -4.87 5.27
N ALA A 347 0.96 -4.19 5.88
CA ALA A 347 0.52 -2.85 5.50
C ALA A 347 1.63 -1.81 5.30
N PRO A 348 2.70 -1.73 6.15
CA PRO A 348 3.80 -0.79 5.94
C PRO A 348 4.63 -1.05 4.67
N SER A 349 4.70 -2.30 4.20
CA SER A 349 5.47 -2.71 3.02
C SER A 349 4.71 -2.55 1.70
N GLU A 350 3.41 -2.25 1.75
CA GLU A 350 2.56 -2.15 0.55
C GLU A 350 3.08 -1.13 -0.46
N ASP A 351 3.61 -0.01 0.02
CA ASP A 351 4.08 1.07 -0.85
C ASP A 351 5.43 0.73 -1.53
N PHE A 352 6.34 0.03 -0.84
CA PHE A 352 7.54 -0.56 -1.44
C PHE A 352 7.16 -1.53 -2.57
N TRP A 353 6.28 -2.48 -2.28
CA TRP A 353 5.82 -3.45 -3.27
C TRP A 353 5.08 -2.77 -4.43
N ARG A 354 4.25 -1.76 -4.16
CA ARG A 354 3.54 -0.96 -5.17
C ARG A 354 4.49 -0.29 -6.16
N GLN A 355 5.61 0.28 -5.72
CA GLN A 355 6.57 0.90 -6.64
C GLN A 355 7.33 -0.16 -7.46
N ARG A 356 7.76 -1.27 -6.84
CA ARG A 356 8.47 -2.35 -7.54
C ARG A 356 7.58 -3.08 -8.56
N LEU A 357 6.30 -3.27 -8.27
CA LEU A 357 5.31 -3.90 -9.17
C LEU A 357 4.95 -3.02 -10.39
N LYS A 358 5.04 -1.69 -10.29
CA LYS A 358 4.92 -0.80 -11.47
C LYS A 358 6.06 -1.04 -12.47
N GLN A 359 7.25 -1.40 -11.98
CA GLN A 359 8.45 -1.65 -12.78
C GLN A 359 8.59 -3.13 -13.16
N LEU A 360 7.52 -3.78 -13.62
CA LEU A 360 7.56 -5.20 -13.98
C LEU A 360 8.54 -5.46 -15.14
N ARG A 361 9.69 -6.07 -14.83
CA ARG A 361 10.79 -6.37 -15.77
C ARG A 361 11.02 -7.88 -15.83
N THR A 362 10.21 -8.60 -16.60
CA THR A 362 10.31 -10.07 -16.71
C THR A 362 11.53 -10.49 -17.53
N LEU A 363 12.44 -11.27 -16.96
CA LEU A 363 13.52 -11.90 -17.72
C LEU A 363 12.98 -13.04 -18.61
N GLN A 364 13.40 -13.08 -19.87
CA GLN A 364 13.12 -14.15 -20.83
C GLN A 364 14.42 -14.89 -21.17
N LEU A 365 14.38 -16.21 -21.34
CA LEU A 365 15.56 -16.98 -21.75
C LEU A 365 15.80 -16.84 -23.27
N PRO A 366 17.07 -16.84 -23.74
CA PRO A 366 17.41 -16.70 -25.16
C PRO A 366 17.12 -17.98 -25.99
N PHE A 367 16.46 -18.98 -25.39
CA PHE A 367 16.19 -20.25 -26.03
C PHE A 367 14.87 -20.19 -26.80
N PRO A 368 14.79 -20.71 -28.04
CA PRO A 368 13.54 -20.75 -28.78
C PRO A 368 12.55 -21.69 -28.06
N SER A 369 11.52 -21.10 -27.46
CA SER A 369 10.39 -21.84 -26.90
C SER A 369 9.76 -22.72 -27.97
N SER A 370 9.44 -23.96 -27.62
CA SER A 370 8.63 -24.83 -28.50
C SER A 370 7.29 -24.15 -28.80
N PRO A 371 6.78 -24.16 -30.04
CA PRO A 371 5.59 -23.36 -30.43
C PRO A 371 4.27 -23.82 -29.78
N VAL A 372 4.29 -24.83 -28.90
CA VAL A 372 3.12 -25.40 -28.22
C VAL A 372 2.76 -24.60 -26.96
N ALA A 373 2.61 -23.27 -27.10
CA ALA A 373 2.28 -22.34 -26.01
C ALA A 373 0.86 -22.51 -25.40
N GLN A 374 0.16 -23.58 -25.77
CA GLN A 374 -1.18 -23.96 -25.31
C GLN A 374 -1.23 -25.37 -24.70
N ALA A 375 -0.09 -26.06 -24.56
CA ALA A 375 -0.03 -27.34 -23.85
C ALA A 375 -0.28 -27.16 -22.34
N PRO A 376 -0.84 -28.17 -21.65
CA PRO A 376 -0.78 -28.25 -20.19
C PRO A 376 0.68 -28.18 -19.68
N LEU A 377 0.88 -27.64 -18.48
CA LEU A 377 2.23 -27.48 -17.90
C LEU A 377 2.91 -28.84 -17.67
N GLY A 378 4.00 -29.09 -18.39
CA GLY A 378 4.77 -30.34 -18.36
C GLY A 378 5.87 -30.32 -17.30
N TRP A 379 5.56 -29.99 -16.05
CA TRP A 379 6.57 -29.80 -15.00
C TRP A 379 7.46 -31.03 -14.78
N GLN A 380 8.76 -30.83 -14.98
CA GLN A 380 9.83 -31.77 -14.63
C GLN A 380 10.78 -31.16 -13.60
N SER A 381 11.58 -32.00 -12.97
CA SER A 381 12.59 -31.61 -11.98
C SER A 381 13.90 -32.30 -12.31
N SER A 382 15.03 -31.59 -12.24
CA SER A 382 16.35 -32.22 -12.32
C SER A 382 16.69 -32.97 -11.02
N SER A 383 17.70 -33.83 -11.11
CA SER A 383 18.45 -34.27 -9.93
C SER A 383 19.02 -33.08 -9.15
N TRP A 384 19.37 -33.30 -7.88
CA TRP A 384 20.17 -32.36 -7.10
C TRP A 384 21.62 -32.37 -7.56
N PHE A 385 22.22 -31.18 -7.64
CA PHE A 385 23.62 -30.94 -7.96
C PHE A 385 24.33 -30.29 -6.77
N ILE A 386 25.59 -30.67 -6.53
CA ILE A 386 26.46 -30.04 -5.52
C ILE A 386 27.60 -29.33 -6.24
N ALA A 387 27.74 -28.03 -6.04
CA ALA A 387 28.84 -27.25 -6.60
C ALA A 387 30.15 -27.52 -5.84
N SER A 388 30.95 -28.47 -6.33
CA SER A 388 32.21 -28.90 -5.72
C SER A 388 33.21 -27.75 -5.48
N ALA A 389 33.24 -26.75 -6.36
CA ALA A 389 34.03 -25.53 -6.21
C ALA A 389 33.72 -24.76 -4.91
N LEU A 390 32.48 -24.84 -4.41
CA LEU A 390 32.03 -24.15 -3.19
C LEU A 390 32.19 -24.99 -1.91
N ALA A 391 32.69 -26.24 -2.00
CA ALA A 391 32.73 -27.17 -0.85
C ALA A 391 33.53 -26.65 0.36
N ARG A 392 34.49 -25.74 0.15
CA ARG A 392 35.29 -25.11 1.22
C ARG A 392 34.59 -23.95 1.94
N LEU A 393 33.46 -23.46 1.43
CA LEU A 393 32.70 -22.35 1.99
C LEU A 393 31.67 -22.82 3.03
N SER A 394 31.21 -21.91 3.91
CA SER A 394 30.09 -22.18 4.82
C SER A 394 28.77 -22.36 4.07
N PRO A 395 27.74 -23.02 4.62
CA PRO A 395 26.44 -23.18 3.94
C PRO A 395 25.79 -21.85 3.50
N LEU A 396 25.93 -20.80 4.30
CA LEU A 396 25.45 -19.45 3.96
C LEU A 396 26.22 -18.87 2.77
N ASP A 397 27.56 -18.91 2.83
CA ASP A 397 28.43 -18.45 1.73
C ASP A 397 28.16 -19.25 0.44
N ARG A 398 28.01 -20.58 0.51
CA ARG A 398 27.67 -21.42 -0.65
C ARG A 398 26.39 -20.92 -1.33
N THR A 399 25.38 -20.62 -0.52
CA THR A 399 24.07 -20.17 -0.99
C THR A 399 24.15 -18.77 -1.62
N GLU A 400 24.88 -17.83 -1.00
CA GLU A 400 25.15 -16.50 -1.60
C GLU A 400 25.97 -16.59 -2.90
N TYR A 401 27.06 -17.35 -2.91
CA TYR A 401 27.94 -17.51 -4.08
C TYR A 401 27.17 -18.13 -5.25
N LEU A 402 26.40 -19.19 -4.98
CA LEU A 402 25.62 -19.89 -6.00
C LEU A 402 24.57 -18.98 -6.66
N VAL A 403 23.79 -18.25 -5.86
CA VAL A 403 22.76 -17.34 -6.39
C VAL A 403 23.39 -16.13 -7.08
N THR A 404 24.48 -15.58 -6.54
CA THR A 404 25.22 -14.48 -7.21
C THR A 404 25.76 -14.92 -8.58
N ALA A 405 26.38 -16.10 -8.67
CA ALA A 405 26.85 -16.64 -9.94
C ALA A 405 25.70 -16.95 -10.90
N TRP A 406 24.57 -17.46 -10.41
CA TRP A 406 23.39 -17.72 -11.24
C TRP A 406 22.78 -16.42 -11.82
N LEU A 407 22.73 -15.33 -11.04
CA LEU A 407 22.28 -14.03 -11.52
C LEU A 407 23.24 -13.42 -12.55
N ILE A 408 24.56 -13.54 -12.34
CA ILE A 408 25.58 -13.19 -13.33
C ILE A 408 25.43 -14.01 -14.61
N TYR A 409 25.19 -15.32 -14.49
CA TYR A 409 24.95 -16.21 -15.62
C TYR A 409 23.72 -15.78 -16.42
N LEU A 410 22.58 -15.52 -15.75
CA LEU A 410 21.35 -15.03 -16.36
C LEU A 410 21.57 -13.73 -17.14
N ALA A 411 22.20 -12.73 -16.52
CA ALA A 411 22.52 -11.45 -17.15
C ALA A 411 23.36 -11.65 -18.43
N ARG A 412 24.34 -12.57 -18.41
CA ARG A 412 25.26 -12.80 -19.53
C ARG A 412 24.69 -13.65 -20.66
N ILE A 413 23.69 -14.51 -20.42
CA ILE A 413 23.02 -15.24 -21.51
C ILE A 413 21.90 -14.44 -22.17
N THR A 414 21.34 -13.44 -21.48
CA THR A 414 20.26 -12.57 -22.01
C THR A 414 20.77 -11.25 -22.56
N GLY A 415 21.86 -10.72 -22.00
CA GLY A 415 22.31 -9.34 -22.22
C GLY A 415 21.64 -8.32 -21.30
N GLU A 416 20.69 -8.74 -20.45
CA GLU A 416 19.92 -7.85 -19.59
C GLU A 416 20.67 -7.56 -18.27
N THR A 417 20.93 -6.29 -18.00
CA THR A 417 21.59 -5.85 -16.76
C THR A 417 20.62 -5.56 -15.62
N GLU A 418 19.32 -5.33 -15.88
CA GLU A 418 18.32 -4.97 -14.87
C GLU A 418 17.02 -5.77 -15.02
N PHE A 419 16.77 -6.75 -14.13
CA PHE A 419 15.65 -7.68 -14.27
C PHE A 419 15.03 -8.14 -12.94
N GLN A 420 13.76 -8.54 -13.00
CA GLN A 420 13.03 -9.13 -11.88
C GLN A 420 12.81 -10.64 -12.07
N LEU A 421 12.97 -11.37 -10.98
CA LEU A 421 12.68 -12.80 -10.87
C LEU A 421 11.60 -13.04 -9.80
N GLY A 422 10.84 -14.12 -9.93
CA GLY A 422 9.90 -14.53 -8.89
C GLY A 422 10.64 -15.13 -7.69
N TRP A 423 10.45 -14.57 -6.50
CA TRP A 423 11.02 -15.06 -5.24
C TRP A 423 9.93 -15.57 -4.31
N THR A 424 10.15 -16.71 -3.67
CA THR A 424 9.27 -17.24 -2.61
C THR A 424 9.72 -16.71 -1.24
N PRO A 425 8.92 -15.89 -0.53
CA PRO A 425 9.24 -15.49 0.85
C PRO A 425 9.30 -16.71 1.78
N ALA A 426 10.15 -16.65 2.81
CA ALA A 426 10.25 -17.73 3.79
C ALA A 426 8.92 -17.89 4.57
N PRO A 427 8.39 -19.11 4.78
CA PRO A 427 7.15 -19.30 5.52
C PRO A 427 7.25 -18.81 6.97
N GLN A 428 6.60 -17.69 7.30
CA GLN A 428 6.39 -17.32 8.70
C GLN A 428 5.32 -18.22 9.35
N ALA A 429 5.54 -18.55 10.63
CA ALA A 429 4.58 -19.32 11.43
C ALA A 429 3.18 -18.68 11.53
N SER A 430 3.05 -17.37 11.30
CA SER A 430 1.79 -16.63 11.24
C SER A 430 0.96 -16.87 9.97
N ARG A 431 1.55 -17.45 8.91
CA ARG A 431 0.92 -17.69 7.61
C ARG A 431 0.79 -19.17 7.23
N ALA A 432 1.53 -20.05 7.87
CA ALA A 432 1.60 -21.47 7.51
C ALA A 432 0.30 -22.23 7.87
N GLY A 433 -0.27 -22.96 6.91
CA GLY A 433 -1.33 -23.95 7.19
C GLY A 433 -2.76 -23.38 7.23
N LEU A 434 -2.96 -22.15 6.74
CA LEU A 434 -4.28 -21.55 6.57
C LEU A 434 -4.51 -21.21 5.08
N PRO A 435 -5.16 -22.10 4.30
CA PRO A 435 -5.36 -21.89 2.86
C PRO A 435 -6.03 -20.54 2.51
N ALA A 436 -6.92 -20.05 3.36
CA ALA A 436 -7.51 -18.71 3.21
C ALA A 436 -6.47 -17.57 3.26
N VAL A 437 -5.46 -17.67 4.12
CA VAL A 437 -4.36 -16.69 4.21
C VAL A 437 -3.44 -16.82 3.00
N GLU A 438 -3.12 -18.04 2.59
CA GLU A 438 -2.30 -18.37 1.40
C GLU A 438 -3.01 -18.00 0.07
N ALA A 439 -4.34 -17.90 0.08
CA ALA A 439 -5.13 -17.38 -1.04
C ALA A 439 -5.14 -15.83 -1.10
N LEU A 440 -4.93 -15.15 0.03
CA LEU A 440 -4.97 -13.68 0.17
C LEU A 440 -3.62 -12.99 0.03
N ILE A 441 -2.53 -13.63 0.48
CA ILE A 441 -1.17 -13.06 0.48
C ILE A 441 -0.38 -13.54 -0.76
N ALA A 442 0.55 -12.72 -1.24
CA ALA A 442 1.38 -13.06 -2.41
C ALA A 442 2.41 -14.13 -2.04
N SER A 443 2.26 -15.33 -2.60
CA SER A 443 3.23 -16.44 -2.44
C SER A 443 4.51 -16.25 -3.26
N VAL A 444 4.52 -15.30 -4.20
CA VAL A 444 5.69 -14.93 -5.01
C VAL A 444 5.77 -13.41 -5.08
N VAL A 445 6.97 -12.87 -4.91
CA VAL A 445 7.28 -11.43 -4.94
C VAL A 445 8.43 -11.14 -5.90
N PRO A 446 8.59 -9.91 -6.42
CA PRO A 446 9.72 -9.57 -7.29
C PRO A 446 11.03 -9.43 -6.50
N MET A 447 11.98 -10.33 -6.75
CA MET A 447 13.41 -10.11 -6.49
C MET A 447 14.00 -9.28 -7.63
N GLU A 448 14.60 -8.15 -7.32
CA GLU A 448 15.10 -7.16 -8.27
C GLU A 448 16.63 -7.19 -8.34
N ASN A 449 17.18 -7.28 -9.55
CA ASN A 449 18.59 -7.58 -9.77
C ASN A 449 19.17 -6.55 -10.74
N THR A 450 20.29 -5.95 -10.35
CA THR A 450 21.12 -5.10 -11.21
C THR A 450 22.51 -5.72 -11.29
N ILE A 451 22.92 -6.18 -12.46
CA ILE A 451 24.19 -6.86 -12.72
C ILE A 451 25.01 -6.02 -13.70
N ASP A 452 26.03 -5.34 -13.19
CA ASP A 452 27.01 -4.62 -14.00
C ASP A 452 28.16 -5.56 -14.39
N PRO A 453 28.38 -5.84 -15.70
CA PRO A 453 29.44 -6.75 -16.15
C PRO A 453 30.87 -6.23 -15.89
N ALA A 454 31.05 -4.95 -15.55
CA ALA A 454 32.34 -4.37 -15.21
C ALA A 454 32.76 -4.57 -13.74
N GLN A 455 31.83 -4.94 -12.85
CA GLN A 455 32.10 -5.11 -11.42
C GLN A 455 32.77 -6.45 -11.09
N ASP A 456 33.47 -6.50 -9.96
CA ASP A 456 34.01 -7.74 -9.37
C ASP A 456 32.89 -8.60 -8.72
N PHE A 457 33.18 -9.88 -8.46
CA PHE A 457 32.17 -10.79 -7.90
C PHE A 457 31.71 -10.40 -6.49
N ALA A 458 32.58 -9.80 -5.68
CA ALA A 458 32.24 -9.39 -4.32
C ALA A 458 31.34 -8.14 -4.31
N ALA A 459 31.45 -7.23 -5.28
CA ALA A 459 30.53 -6.12 -5.48
C ALA A 459 29.12 -6.61 -5.82
N VAL A 460 28.99 -7.52 -6.80
CA VAL A 460 27.70 -8.12 -7.14
C VAL A 460 27.12 -8.91 -5.95
N ARG A 461 27.93 -9.68 -5.22
CA ARG A 461 27.45 -10.40 -4.02
C ARG A 461 26.93 -9.47 -2.93
N ARG A 462 27.57 -8.31 -2.70
CA ARG A 462 27.07 -7.28 -1.77
C ARG A 462 25.69 -6.75 -2.19
N ALA A 463 25.47 -6.53 -3.50
CA ALA A 463 24.18 -6.10 -4.02
C ALA A 463 23.08 -7.17 -3.84
N VAL A 464 23.40 -8.45 -4.11
CA VAL A 464 22.49 -9.59 -3.91
C VAL A 464 22.14 -9.79 -2.43
N ALA A 465 23.12 -9.68 -1.52
CA ALA A 465 22.88 -9.76 -0.08
C ALA A 465 22.01 -8.60 0.44
N ALA A 466 22.19 -7.38 -0.09
CA ALA A 466 21.34 -6.23 0.25
C ALA A 466 19.90 -6.40 -0.28
N GLU A 467 19.73 -6.99 -1.47
CA GLU A 467 18.40 -7.36 -1.99
C GLU A 467 17.73 -8.43 -1.11
N TRP A 468 18.45 -9.47 -0.70
CA TRP A 468 17.93 -10.45 0.26
C TRP A 468 17.55 -9.86 1.61
N HIS A 469 18.19 -8.76 2.04
CA HIS A 469 17.76 -8.04 3.23
C HIS A 469 16.39 -7.39 3.01
N ARG A 470 16.23 -6.60 1.95
CA ARG A 470 14.95 -5.96 1.57
C ARG A 470 13.82 -6.98 1.39
N LEU A 471 14.09 -8.12 0.77
CA LEU A 471 13.09 -9.19 0.59
C LEU A 471 12.67 -9.86 1.90
N LYS A 472 13.55 -9.90 2.92
CA LYS A 472 13.22 -10.41 4.27
C LYS A 472 12.53 -9.36 5.14
N GLU A 473 12.89 -8.09 4.96
CA GLU A 473 12.31 -6.93 5.64
C GLU A 473 10.88 -6.66 5.19
N HIS A 474 10.66 -6.58 3.87
CA HIS A 474 9.34 -6.29 3.30
C HIS A 474 8.45 -7.52 3.07
N ASP A 475 9.03 -8.72 3.07
CA ASP A 475 8.38 -10.04 3.02
C ASP A 475 7.39 -10.26 1.86
N SER A 476 6.17 -9.72 1.95
CA SER A 476 5.08 -9.95 1.00
C SER A 476 4.04 -8.84 1.04
N PHE A 477 3.01 -8.95 0.20
CA PHE A 477 1.88 -8.02 0.09
C PHE A 477 0.55 -8.78 -0.02
N ALA A 478 -0.54 -8.10 0.36
CA ALA A 478 -1.89 -8.58 0.09
C ALA A 478 -2.16 -8.57 -1.43
N ARG A 479 -2.65 -9.68 -2.00
CA ARG A 479 -2.84 -9.82 -3.46
C ARG A 479 -3.81 -8.79 -4.05
N ASP A 480 -4.72 -8.24 -3.24
CA ASP A 480 -5.62 -7.18 -3.67
C ASP A 480 -4.93 -5.82 -3.93
N LEU A 481 -3.66 -5.64 -3.53
CA LEU A 481 -2.83 -4.47 -3.84
C LEU A 481 -2.87 -4.12 -5.35
N ILE A 482 -2.77 -5.14 -6.20
CA ILE A 482 -2.79 -5.00 -7.67
C ILE A 482 -4.15 -4.49 -8.15
N ALA A 483 -5.24 -5.01 -7.59
CA ALA A 483 -6.61 -4.65 -7.95
C ALA A 483 -7.09 -3.32 -7.32
N ARG A 484 -6.45 -2.86 -6.24
CA ARG A 484 -6.80 -1.61 -5.55
C ARG A 484 -5.91 -0.42 -5.88
N CYS A 485 -4.81 -0.62 -6.62
CA CYS A 485 -4.01 0.45 -7.19
C CYS A 485 -4.32 0.62 -8.70
N PRO A 486 -4.94 1.73 -9.13
CA PRO A 486 -5.25 1.98 -10.55
C PRO A 486 -4.05 1.92 -11.50
N THR A 487 -2.84 2.17 -10.99
CA THR A 487 -1.58 2.07 -11.76
C THR A 487 -1.06 0.64 -11.95
N LEU A 488 -1.60 -0.36 -11.22
CA LEU A 488 -1.23 -1.78 -11.35
C LEU A 488 -2.26 -2.61 -12.15
N ARG A 489 -3.56 -2.27 -12.06
CA ARG A 489 -4.65 -2.95 -12.80
C ARG A 489 -4.38 -3.24 -14.29
N PRO A 490 -3.74 -2.34 -15.09
CA PRO A 490 -3.49 -2.59 -16.51
C PRO A 490 -2.46 -3.71 -16.77
N VAL A 491 -1.60 -4.01 -15.80
CA VAL A 491 -0.47 -4.94 -15.97
C VAL A 491 -0.96 -6.39 -15.89
N LYS A 492 -1.52 -6.89 -17.01
CA LYS A 492 -2.18 -8.21 -17.11
C LYS A 492 -1.39 -9.38 -16.53
N ALA A 493 -0.06 -9.37 -16.64
CA ALA A 493 0.81 -10.42 -16.08
C ALA A 493 0.62 -10.59 -14.56
N LEU A 494 0.49 -9.48 -13.80
CA LEU A 494 0.34 -9.50 -12.34
C LEU A 494 -0.94 -10.17 -11.84
N ARG A 495 -1.89 -10.50 -12.72
CA ARG A 495 -3.08 -11.31 -12.37
C ARG A 495 -2.73 -12.77 -12.08
N SER A 496 -1.63 -13.26 -12.63
CA SER A 496 -1.08 -14.59 -12.35
C SER A 496 -0.60 -14.70 -10.90
N ARG A 497 -0.76 -15.88 -10.26
CA ARG A 497 -0.06 -16.19 -9.00
C ARG A 497 1.47 -16.31 -9.17
N ARG A 498 1.96 -16.40 -10.42
CA ARG A 498 3.37 -16.45 -10.83
C ARG A 498 3.57 -15.57 -12.07
N PRO A 499 3.81 -14.25 -11.93
CA PRO A 499 3.90 -13.33 -13.07
C PRO A 499 5.31 -13.22 -13.68
N TRP A 500 6.34 -13.84 -13.06
CA TRP A 500 7.70 -13.89 -13.60
C TRP A 500 7.96 -15.26 -14.27
N PRO A 501 8.50 -15.32 -15.50
CA PRO A 501 8.80 -16.59 -16.18
C PRO A 501 9.85 -17.43 -15.46
N ILE A 502 10.85 -16.76 -14.88
CA ILE A 502 11.95 -17.35 -14.12
C ILE A 502 11.79 -16.95 -12.65
N GLY A 503 12.02 -17.91 -11.75
CA GLY A 503 12.03 -17.67 -10.31
C GLY A 503 13.09 -18.46 -9.56
N ILE A 504 13.22 -18.16 -8.28
CA ILE A 504 14.11 -18.79 -7.30
C ILE A 504 13.35 -19.09 -6.00
N THR A 505 13.61 -20.26 -5.43
CA THR A 505 13.18 -20.63 -4.06
C THR A 505 14.39 -21.15 -3.29
N ILE A 506 14.55 -20.70 -2.05
CA ILE A 506 15.56 -21.24 -1.13
C ILE A 506 14.86 -22.06 -0.06
N THR A 507 15.23 -23.34 0.08
CA THR A 507 14.61 -24.29 1.00
C THR A 507 15.56 -24.73 2.12
N ALA A 508 14.99 -25.04 3.29
CA ALA A 508 15.72 -25.52 4.45
C ALA A 508 15.66 -27.05 4.62
N ASN A 509 15.00 -27.76 3.69
CA ASN A 509 14.79 -29.20 3.78
C ASN A 509 15.95 -29.94 3.09
N SER A 510 16.79 -30.60 3.88
CA SER A 510 17.84 -31.48 3.37
C SER A 510 17.26 -32.83 2.95
N TYR A 511 16.99 -33.01 1.66
CA TYR A 511 16.82 -34.34 1.08
C TYR A 511 18.21 -34.99 0.91
N SER A 512 18.56 -35.90 1.81
CA SER A 512 19.82 -36.63 1.77
C SER A 512 20.02 -37.35 0.44
N ALA A 513 21.17 -37.15 -0.21
CA ALA A 513 21.52 -37.73 -1.51
C ALA A 513 21.85 -39.24 -1.46
N ALA A 514 20.90 -40.05 -0.97
CA ALA A 514 20.92 -41.51 -1.00
C ALA A 514 19.49 -42.08 -0.86
N GLY A 515 18.98 -42.71 -1.91
CA GLY A 515 17.74 -43.49 -1.88
C GLY A 515 16.71 -43.12 -2.94
N ASP A 516 16.60 -43.93 -4.00
CA ASP A 516 15.44 -43.94 -4.88
C ASP A 516 14.20 -44.45 -4.11
N LEU A 517 13.15 -43.63 -4.03
CA LEU A 517 11.81 -44.06 -3.63
C LEU A 517 10.77 -43.39 -4.52
N PRO A 518 9.84 -44.15 -5.14
CA PRO A 518 8.92 -43.59 -6.12
C PRO A 518 7.73 -42.85 -5.49
N SER A 519 7.35 -41.74 -6.12
CA SER A 519 6.00 -41.16 -6.13
C SER A 519 5.27 -40.99 -4.78
N SER A 520 5.58 -39.90 -4.06
CA SER A 520 4.63 -39.24 -3.15
C SER A 520 4.01 -38.00 -3.81
N GLN A 521 3.05 -38.21 -4.71
CA GLN A 521 2.26 -37.12 -5.30
C GLN A 521 1.26 -36.55 -4.28
N SER A 522 1.67 -35.58 -3.45
CA SER A 522 0.74 -34.80 -2.62
C SER A 522 1.23 -33.41 -2.18
N ALA A 523 2.53 -33.13 -2.20
CA ALA A 523 3.09 -31.80 -1.95
C ALA A 523 3.81 -31.29 -3.20
N GLY A 524 3.21 -30.33 -3.91
CA GLY A 524 3.82 -29.72 -5.09
C GLY A 524 5.08 -28.94 -4.71
N ALA A 525 6.16 -29.11 -5.48
CA ALA A 525 7.39 -28.34 -5.27
C ALA A 525 7.11 -26.82 -5.37
N PRO A 526 7.81 -25.98 -4.59
CA PRO A 526 7.58 -24.53 -4.54
C PRO A 526 8.07 -23.83 -5.81
N GLN A 527 7.26 -23.94 -6.86
CA GLN A 527 7.41 -23.28 -8.15
C GLN A 527 6.98 -21.81 -8.03
N CYS A 528 7.92 -20.89 -8.19
CA CYS A 528 7.66 -19.44 -8.16
C CYS A 528 7.73 -18.79 -9.55
N GLY A 529 8.53 -19.35 -10.46
CA GLY A 529 8.51 -19.01 -11.89
C GLY A 529 7.36 -19.69 -12.64
N GLU A 530 6.92 -19.10 -13.75
CA GLU A 530 5.94 -19.69 -14.67
C GLU A 530 6.54 -20.83 -15.51
N VAL A 531 7.83 -20.73 -15.88
CA VAL A 531 8.52 -21.61 -16.83
C VAL A 531 9.73 -22.31 -16.21
N LEU A 532 10.48 -21.63 -15.35
CA LEU A 532 11.68 -22.14 -14.69
C LEU A 532 11.73 -21.67 -13.23
N THR A 533 12.02 -22.58 -12.30
CA THR A 533 12.37 -22.26 -10.91
C THR A 533 13.70 -22.91 -10.55
N PHE A 534 14.63 -22.10 -10.02
CA PHE A 534 15.88 -22.54 -9.43
C PHE A 534 15.68 -22.79 -7.93
N GLU A 535 15.80 -24.03 -7.47
CA GLU A 535 15.73 -24.35 -6.03
C GLU A 535 17.14 -24.52 -5.47
N VAL A 536 17.43 -23.86 -4.35
CA VAL A 536 18.70 -23.98 -3.61
C VAL A 536 18.44 -24.45 -2.17
N CYS A 537 19.14 -25.48 -1.73
CA CYS A 537 19.09 -25.92 -0.33
C CYS A 537 20.08 -25.10 0.51
N ALA A 538 19.57 -24.34 1.49
CA ALA A 538 20.38 -23.49 2.38
C ALA A 538 21.26 -24.29 3.37
N VAL A 539 21.04 -25.60 3.50
CA VAL A 539 21.74 -26.46 4.48
C VAL A 539 23.11 -26.91 3.97
N ASP A 540 23.25 -27.19 2.68
CA ASP A 540 24.48 -27.71 2.08
C ASP A 540 24.96 -26.94 0.83
N GLY A 541 24.14 -26.06 0.25
CA GLY A 541 24.43 -25.34 -1.00
C GLY A 541 24.20 -26.19 -2.26
N SER A 542 23.44 -27.29 -2.17
CA SER A 542 22.97 -28.04 -3.33
C SER A 542 21.83 -27.31 -4.05
N PHE A 543 21.60 -27.64 -5.32
CA PHE A 543 20.54 -27.02 -6.13
C PHE A 543 19.91 -27.97 -7.14
N ARG A 544 18.73 -27.59 -7.64
CA ARG A 544 18.05 -28.26 -8.76
C ARG A 544 17.19 -27.27 -9.55
N TRP A 545 16.72 -27.72 -10.71
CA TRP A 545 15.83 -26.97 -11.59
C TRP A 545 14.45 -27.62 -11.62
N HIS A 546 13.39 -26.82 -11.48
CA HIS A 546 12.04 -27.20 -11.90
C HIS A 546 11.70 -26.44 -13.18
N PHE A 547 11.22 -27.12 -14.21
CA PHE A 547 10.95 -26.49 -15.51
C PHE A 547 9.73 -27.09 -16.21
N ASP A 548 9.02 -26.29 -17.01
CA ASP A 548 7.99 -26.79 -17.92
C ASP A 548 8.66 -27.43 -19.15
N ALA A 549 8.67 -28.76 -19.22
CA ALA A 549 9.31 -29.52 -20.28
C ALA A 549 8.65 -29.35 -21.66
N ASN A 550 7.44 -28.79 -21.72
CA ASN A 550 6.81 -28.40 -22.99
C ASN A 550 7.36 -27.07 -23.54
N ARG A 551 8.06 -26.28 -22.72
CA ARG A 551 8.67 -24.99 -23.08
C ARG A 551 10.20 -25.05 -23.13
N LEU A 552 10.83 -25.77 -22.20
CA LEU A 552 12.28 -25.95 -22.08
C LEU A 552 12.67 -27.43 -22.20
N ALA A 553 13.59 -27.75 -23.10
CA ALA A 553 14.10 -29.11 -23.26
C ALA A 553 15.16 -29.42 -22.19
N ALA A 554 15.19 -30.65 -21.65
CA ALA A 554 16.17 -31.06 -20.63
C ALA A 554 17.63 -30.74 -21.01
N LYS A 555 18.01 -30.91 -22.28
CA LYS A 555 19.34 -30.56 -22.83
C LYS A 555 19.72 -29.07 -22.70
N GLN A 556 18.76 -28.18 -22.50
CA GLN A 556 19.01 -26.76 -22.19
C GLN A 556 19.32 -26.60 -20.69
N ILE A 557 18.60 -27.30 -19.81
CA ILE A 557 18.85 -27.35 -18.37
C ILE A 557 20.23 -27.97 -18.05
N ASP A 558 20.62 -29.03 -18.76
CA ASP A 558 21.96 -29.63 -18.66
C ASP A 558 23.06 -28.60 -18.98
N ARG A 559 22.89 -27.83 -20.06
CA ARG A 559 23.82 -26.75 -20.46
C ARG A 559 23.84 -25.62 -19.43
N MET A 560 22.68 -25.17 -18.94
CA MET A 560 22.61 -24.15 -17.88
C MET A 560 23.36 -24.59 -16.61
N THR A 561 23.25 -25.87 -16.25
CA THR A 561 23.96 -26.47 -15.11
C THR A 561 25.48 -26.44 -15.34
N GLN A 562 25.96 -26.91 -16.49
CA GLN A 562 27.39 -26.90 -16.82
C GLN A 562 27.95 -25.47 -16.84
N HIS A 563 27.23 -24.53 -17.45
CA HIS A 563 27.70 -23.14 -17.56
C HIS A 563 27.80 -22.46 -16.19
N LEU A 564 26.87 -22.75 -15.28
CA LEU A 564 26.91 -22.28 -13.90
C LEU A 564 28.08 -22.89 -13.11
N GLN A 565 28.36 -24.19 -13.30
CA GLN A 565 29.52 -24.85 -12.68
C GLN A 565 30.86 -24.31 -13.18
N ASN A 566 30.96 -23.98 -14.48
CA ASN A 566 32.14 -23.34 -15.06
C ASN A 566 32.36 -21.94 -14.46
N LEU A 567 31.31 -21.11 -14.44
CA LEU A 567 31.34 -19.76 -13.88
C LEU A 567 31.74 -19.76 -12.40
N LEU A 568 31.18 -20.67 -11.60
CA LEU A 568 31.54 -20.85 -10.19
C LEU A 568 33.02 -21.24 -10.00
N SER A 569 33.55 -22.06 -10.90
CA SER A 569 34.96 -22.46 -10.88
C SER A 569 35.87 -21.27 -11.23
N GLY A 570 35.49 -20.46 -12.22
CA GLY A 570 36.20 -19.22 -12.58
C GLY A 570 36.17 -18.17 -11.46
N VAL A 571 35.02 -17.97 -10.80
CA VAL A 571 34.87 -17.10 -9.62
C VAL A 571 35.78 -17.52 -8.46
N ILE A 572 35.94 -18.83 -8.24
CA ILE A 572 36.81 -19.36 -7.16
C ILE A 572 38.30 -19.31 -7.54
N ALA A 573 38.64 -19.27 -8.83
CA ALA A 573 40.01 -19.09 -9.31
C ALA A 573 40.47 -17.60 -9.27
N ASP A 574 39.62 -16.68 -9.74
CA ASP A 574 39.79 -15.23 -9.60
C ASP A 574 38.41 -14.56 -9.44
N ALA A 575 38.20 -13.94 -8.28
CA ALA A 575 36.98 -13.21 -7.92
C ALA A 575 37.08 -11.68 -8.15
N ALA A 576 38.28 -11.17 -8.48
CA ALA A 576 38.58 -9.75 -8.65
C ALA A 576 38.48 -9.29 -10.12
N GLN A 577 38.58 -10.23 -11.08
CA GLN A 577 38.23 -9.96 -12.47
C GLN A 577 36.76 -9.51 -12.64
N PRO A 578 36.45 -8.65 -13.64
CA PRO A 578 35.08 -8.27 -13.95
C PRO A 578 34.18 -9.46 -14.29
N VAL A 579 32.98 -9.53 -13.71
CA VAL A 579 32.06 -10.68 -13.85
C VAL A 579 31.63 -10.96 -15.29
N GLY A 580 31.67 -9.95 -16.17
CA GLY A 580 31.45 -10.09 -17.61
C GLY A 580 32.55 -10.87 -18.35
N ARG A 581 33.73 -11.04 -17.76
CA ARG A 581 34.91 -11.69 -18.37
C ARG A 581 35.17 -13.13 -17.91
N ILE A 582 34.60 -13.55 -16.78
CA ILE A 582 34.76 -14.92 -16.26
C ILE A 582 34.19 -15.92 -17.28
N ASP A 583 34.82 -17.07 -17.51
CA ASP A 583 34.28 -18.03 -18.50
C ASP A 583 33.00 -18.73 -18.02
N ILE A 584 32.04 -18.87 -18.93
CA ILE A 584 30.81 -19.70 -18.77
C ILE A 584 30.83 -20.97 -19.62
N LEU A 585 31.64 -21.00 -20.67
CA LEU A 585 31.91 -22.22 -21.43
C LEU A 585 33.08 -22.97 -20.76
N PRO A 586 33.22 -24.30 -20.99
CA PRO A 586 34.47 -24.96 -20.64
C PRO A 586 35.61 -24.38 -21.48
N ALA A 587 36.84 -24.47 -20.99
CA ALA A 587 38.00 -24.38 -21.86
C ALA A 587 38.11 -25.70 -22.64
N ASP A 588 37.98 -25.62 -23.97
CA ASP A 588 38.17 -26.73 -24.92
C ASP A 588 39.66 -27.14 -25.04
#